data_AF-A0A4Q2XQG6-F1
#
_entry.id   AF-A0A4Q2XQG6-F1
#
_cell.length_a   1.000
_cell.length_b   1.000
_cell.length_c   1.000
_cell.angle_alpha   90.00
_cell.angle_beta   90.00
_cell.angle_gamma   90.00
#
_symmetry.space_group_name_H-M   'P 1'
#
loop_
_entity.id
_entity.type
_entity.pdbx_description
1 polymer ?
#
loop_
_entity_poly.entity_id
_entity_poly.type
_entity_poly.pdbx_seq_one_letter_code
_entity_poly.pdbx_strand_id
1 'polypeptide(L)'
;TVTIRVDRESLTLLFTDYDHFANAQPHYRKILGIVESTIQGLIPQVLQLRYIGHIPYDQGASPTDWVVPSVLGMPNVGSLSRLGSVSETTFQTPEGGQLVMRCMSLGTGNLTLPVDLLPLNAKLKHPLQSETPFILLENVHQRKAEAAAFTAASCLAELSALRRHNAEVFQASVTPEALETWK
;
A
#
# COMPACT_ATOMS: atom_id res chain seq x y z
N THR A 1 -6.48 -9.36 0.41
CA THR A 1 -7.82 -8.76 0.59
C THR A 1 -7.94 -7.50 -0.23
N VAL A 2 -9.13 -7.18 -0.75
CA VAL A 2 -9.42 -5.89 -1.39
C VAL A 2 -10.44 -5.13 -0.55
N THR A 3 -10.18 -3.85 -0.29
CA THR A 3 -11.09 -2.95 0.44
C THR A 3 -11.32 -1.70 -0.41
N ILE A 4 -12.58 -1.26 -0.54
CA ILE A 4 -12.90 0.05 -1.12
C ILE A 4 -13.31 0.95 0.04
N ARG A 5 -12.60 2.07 0.19
CA ARG A 5 -12.97 3.14 1.12
C ARG A 5 -13.47 4.31 0.31
N VAL A 6 -14.67 4.76 0.61
CA VAL A 6 -15.24 6.00 0.09
C VAL A 6 -15.30 6.96 1.26
N ASP A 7 -14.54 8.05 1.16
CA ASP A 7 -14.57 9.16 2.10
C ASP A 7 -15.17 10.40 1.41
N ARG A 8 -15.33 11.50 2.14
CA ARG A 8 -15.97 12.72 1.61
C ARG A 8 -15.30 13.24 0.32
N GLU A 9 -14.00 13.07 0.19
CA GLU A 9 -13.21 13.64 -0.91
C GLU A 9 -12.37 12.60 -1.66
N SER A 10 -12.29 11.37 -1.17
CA SER A 10 -11.43 10.35 -1.74
C SER A 10 -12.12 9.03 -1.95
N LEU A 11 -11.70 8.34 -3.01
CA LEU A 11 -11.99 6.93 -3.22
C LEU A 11 -10.67 6.18 -3.23
N THR A 12 -10.52 5.27 -2.27
CA THR A 12 -9.31 4.46 -2.10
C THR A 12 -9.63 3.00 -2.37
N LEU A 13 -8.88 2.41 -3.30
CA LEU A 13 -8.83 0.97 -3.48
C LEU A 13 -7.58 0.44 -2.77
N LEU A 14 -7.77 -0.38 -1.74
CA LEU A 14 -6.70 -0.91 -0.89
C LEU A 14 -6.54 -2.41 -1.13
N PHE A 15 -5.30 -2.82 -1.40
CA PHE A 15 -4.86 -4.20 -1.52
C PHE A 15 -3.89 -4.54 -0.39
N THR A 16 -4.11 -5.68 0.26
CA THR A 16 -3.15 -6.23 1.23
C THR A 16 -2.27 -7.35 0.64
N ASP A 17 -2.35 -7.51 -0.68
CA ASP A 17 -1.71 -8.58 -1.44
C ASP A 17 -1.55 -8.11 -2.91
N TYR A 18 -0.31 -8.08 -3.39
CA TYR A 18 0.07 -7.49 -4.67
C TYR A 18 -0.35 -8.34 -5.89
N ASP A 19 -0.42 -9.65 -5.72
CA ASP A 19 -0.77 -10.59 -6.81
C ASP A 19 -2.26 -10.57 -7.15
N HIS A 20 -3.07 -10.02 -6.25
CA HIS A 20 -4.51 -10.06 -6.39
C HIS A 20 -5.10 -9.00 -7.32
N PHE A 21 -4.39 -7.95 -7.74
CA PHE A 21 -5.08 -6.87 -8.48
C PHE A 21 -5.69 -7.35 -9.80
N ALA A 22 -4.95 -8.12 -10.63
CA ALA A 22 -5.48 -8.60 -11.91
C ALA A 22 -6.65 -9.58 -11.70
N ASN A 23 -6.47 -10.49 -10.75
CA ASN A 23 -7.44 -11.55 -10.45
C ASN A 23 -8.68 -11.02 -9.73
N ALA A 24 -8.55 -9.92 -8.98
CA ALA A 24 -9.64 -9.31 -8.22
C ALA A 24 -10.42 -8.25 -9.01
N GLN A 25 -10.07 -8.01 -10.28
CA GLN A 25 -10.75 -7.03 -11.13
C GLN A 25 -12.26 -7.19 -11.22
N PRO A 26 -12.80 -8.41 -11.40
CA PRO A 26 -14.24 -8.62 -11.38
C PRO A 26 -14.88 -8.20 -10.04
N HIS A 27 -14.18 -8.42 -8.92
CA HIS A 27 -14.72 -8.16 -7.59
C HIS A 27 -14.79 -6.67 -7.28
N TYR A 28 -13.71 -5.92 -7.47
CA TYR A 28 -13.78 -4.48 -7.19
C TYR A 28 -14.61 -3.73 -8.24
N ARG A 29 -14.73 -4.21 -9.49
CA ARG A 29 -15.67 -3.64 -10.46
C ARG A 29 -17.11 -3.74 -9.96
N LYS A 30 -17.49 -4.88 -9.38
CA LYS A 30 -18.81 -5.08 -8.77
C LYS A 30 -19.02 -4.10 -7.61
N ILE A 31 -18.03 -3.91 -6.74
CA ILE A 31 -18.14 -2.99 -5.60
C ILE A 31 -18.24 -1.53 -6.07
N LEU A 32 -17.43 -1.11 -7.04
CA LEU A 32 -17.54 0.24 -7.63
C LEU A 32 -18.92 0.48 -8.26
N GLY A 33 -19.52 -0.54 -8.89
CA GLY A 33 -20.89 -0.45 -9.39
C GLY A 33 -21.94 -0.27 -8.28
N ILE A 34 -21.74 -0.91 -7.13
CA ILE A 34 -22.58 -0.69 -5.94
C ILE A 34 -22.43 0.77 -5.47
N VAL A 35 -21.20 1.29 -5.38
CA VAL A 35 -20.94 2.69 -5.02
C VAL A 35 -21.65 3.65 -5.97
N GLU A 36 -21.51 3.44 -7.28
CA GLU A 36 -22.14 4.24 -8.33
C GLU A 36 -23.68 4.27 -8.18
N SER A 37 -24.29 3.12 -7.92
CA SER A 37 -25.75 3.01 -7.75
C SER A 37 -26.26 3.61 -6.43
N THR A 38 -25.43 3.61 -5.38
CA THR A 38 -25.84 4.00 -4.02
C THR A 38 -25.60 5.49 -3.76
N ILE A 39 -24.47 6.03 -4.25
CA ILE A 39 -24.05 7.41 -4.02
C ILE A 39 -24.18 8.18 -5.32
N GLN A 40 -25.42 8.53 -5.67
CA GLN A 40 -25.71 9.28 -6.88
C GLN A 40 -25.05 10.66 -6.82
N GLY A 41 -24.30 11.01 -7.86
CA GLY A 41 -23.59 12.29 -7.93
C GLY A 41 -22.32 12.38 -7.08
N LEU A 42 -21.72 11.24 -6.70
CA LEU A 42 -20.38 11.22 -6.14
C LEU A 42 -19.40 11.90 -7.12
N ILE A 43 -18.66 12.90 -6.63
CA ILE A 43 -17.58 13.55 -7.35
C ILE A 43 -16.34 13.41 -6.46
N PRO A 44 -15.51 12.36 -6.65
CA PRO A 44 -14.28 12.23 -5.88
C PRO A 44 -13.36 13.39 -6.23
N GLN A 45 -12.59 13.89 -5.27
CA GLN A 45 -11.52 14.85 -5.54
C GLN A 45 -10.18 14.13 -5.73
N VAL A 46 -10.01 12.97 -5.09
CA VAL A 46 -8.80 12.16 -5.14
C VAL A 46 -9.15 10.70 -5.38
N LEU A 47 -8.46 10.08 -6.33
CA LEU A 47 -8.43 8.62 -6.47
C LEU A 47 -7.13 8.10 -5.90
N GLN A 48 -7.21 7.04 -5.11
CA GLN A 48 -6.05 6.43 -4.46
C GLN A 48 -6.03 4.92 -4.69
N LEU A 49 -4.85 4.42 -5.07
CA LEU A 49 -4.54 3.00 -5.09
C LEU A 49 -3.48 2.74 -4.02
N ARG A 50 -3.84 1.95 -3.02
CA ARG A 50 -3.00 1.65 -1.85
C ARG A 50 -2.67 0.17 -1.82
N TYR A 51 -1.40 -0.18 -1.76
CA TYR A 51 -0.94 -1.53 -1.51
C TYR A 51 -0.19 -1.58 -0.19
N ILE A 52 -0.48 -2.62 0.60
CA ILE A 52 0.15 -2.87 1.89
C ILE A 52 0.62 -4.31 1.90
N GLY A 53 1.92 -4.50 1.74
CA GLY A 53 2.59 -5.79 1.92
C GLY A 53 3.03 -5.93 3.38
N HIS A 54 2.59 -6.99 4.04
CA HIS A 54 3.08 -7.37 5.35
C HIS A 54 3.98 -8.60 5.22
N ILE A 55 5.23 -8.47 5.66
CA ILE A 55 6.24 -9.52 5.60
C ILE A 55 6.65 -9.87 7.04
N PRO A 56 6.08 -10.93 7.64
CA PRO A 56 6.64 -11.46 8.86
C PRO A 56 7.98 -12.13 8.54
N TYR A 57 8.93 -12.05 9.46
CA TYR A 57 10.19 -12.78 9.34
C TYR A 57 10.66 -13.37 10.66
N ASP A 58 11.49 -14.41 10.56
CA ASP A 58 12.02 -15.12 11.70
C ASP A 58 12.98 -14.24 12.52
N GLN A 59 13.01 -14.47 13.84
CA GLN A 59 13.96 -13.77 14.69
C GLN A 59 15.40 -14.08 14.25
N GLY A 60 16.20 -13.02 14.09
CA GLY A 60 17.60 -13.12 13.65
C GLY A 60 17.80 -12.99 12.13
N ALA A 61 16.73 -13.04 11.35
CA ALA A 61 16.82 -12.78 9.91
C ALA A 61 16.91 -11.26 9.63
N SER A 62 17.55 -10.88 8.52
CA SER A 62 17.85 -9.48 8.26
C SER A 62 16.76 -8.84 7.39
N PRO A 63 16.17 -7.70 7.78
CA PRO A 63 15.20 -6.99 6.94
C PRO A 63 15.67 -6.72 5.50
N THR A 64 16.99 -6.64 5.29
CA THR A 64 17.62 -6.47 3.98
C THR A 64 17.43 -7.64 3.03
N ASP A 65 17.05 -8.81 3.55
CA ASP A 65 16.78 -10.01 2.77
C ASP A 65 15.45 -9.87 2.01
N TRP A 66 14.57 -8.96 2.44
CA TRP A 66 13.27 -8.71 1.80
C TRP A 66 13.16 -7.41 1.03
N VAL A 67 13.77 -6.35 1.54
CA VAL A 67 13.69 -5.02 0.95
C VAL A 67 15.07 -4.41 0.79
N VAL A 68 15.24 -3.58 -0.23
CA VAL A 68 16.52 -2.92 -0.49
C VAL A 68 16.91 -2.01 0.69
N PRO A 69 18.20 -1.92 1.07
CA PRO A 69 18.61 -1.19 2.28
C PRO A 69 18.19 0.28 2.34
N SER A 70 18.14 0.97 1.20
CA SER A 70 17.71 2.38 1.13
C SER A 70 16.27 2.60 1.59
N VAL A 71 15.40 1.60 1.40
CA VAL A 71 14.00 1.64 1.79
C VAL A 71 13.84 1.45 3.30
N LEU A 72 14.80 0.80 3.97
CA LEU A 72 14.81 0.61 5.42
C LEU A 72 15.27 1.85 6.19
N GLY A 73 15.66 2.94 5.53
CA GLY A 73 16.21 4.13 6.19
C GLY A 73 17.63 3.87 6.71
N MET A 74 17.82 3.95 8.03
CA MET A 74 19.13 3.77 8.67
C MET A 74 19.20 2.45 9.46
N PRO A 75 19.45 1.30 8.80
CA PRO A 75 19.42 0.00 9.48
C PRO A 75 20.58 -0.22 10.46
N ASN A 76 21.72 0.47 10.30
CA ASN A 76 23.00 0.11 10.94
C ASN A 76 23.75 1.30 11.57
N VAL A 77 23.12 2.03 12.50
CA VAL A 77 23.79 3.13 13.21
C VAL A 77 24.47 2.63 14.50
N GLY A 78 25.72 2.19 14.37
CA GLY A 78 26.58 1.84 15.51
C GLY A 78 26.06 0.67 16.36
N SER A 79 26.20 0.78 17.69
CA SER A 79 25.77 -0.22 18.68
C SER A 79 24.33 -0.04 19.17
N LEU A 80 23.53 0.81 18.51
CA LEU A 80 22.18 1.11 18.93
C LEU A 80 21.21 -0.03 18.58
N SER A 81 20.32 -0.38 19.51
CA SER A 81 19.21 -1.28 19.24
C SER A 81 18.07 -0.50 18.57
N ARG A 82 17.71 -0.88 17.35
CA ARG A 82 16.60 -0.27 16.61
C ARG A 82 15.28 -0.69 17.25
N LEU A 83 14.51 0.29 17.76
CA LEU A 83 13.16 0.07 18.32
C LEU A 83 12.07 0.04 17.24
N GLY A 84 12.40 0.49 16.03
CA GLY A 84 11.55 0.49 14.85
C GLY A 84 12.01 1.57 13.88
N SER A 85 11.31 1.70 12.75
CA SER A 85 11.52 2.82 11.84
C SER A 85 10.30 3.06 10.96
N VAL A 86 10.20 4.28 10.46
CA VAL A 86 9.39 4.61 9.29
C VAL A 86 10.30 5.33 8.30
N SER A 87 10.38 4.83 7.07
CA SER A 87 10.99 5.52 5.93
C SER A 87 9.87 5.89 4.97
N GLU A 88 9.87 7.13 4.48
CA GLU A 88 8.90 7.62 3.50
C GLU A 88 9.63 8.27 2.33
N THR A 89 9.20 7.96 1.11
CA THR A 89 9.72 8.60 -0.12
C THR A 89 8.55 8.92 -1.04
N THR A 90 8.58 10.09 -1.66
CA THR A 90 7.53 10.56 -2.56
C THR A 90 8.07 10.83 -3.96
N PHE A 91 7.27 10.50 -4.96
CA PHE A 91 7.56 10.69 -6.37
C PHE A 91 6.36 11.38 -7.03
N GLN A 92 6.62 12.35 -7.90
CA GLN A 92 5.60 12.86 -8.82
C GLN A 92 5.55 11.94 -10.03
N THR A 93 4.36 11.52 -10.44
CA THR A 93 4.18 10.66 -11.62
C THR A 93 3.90 11.51 -12.86
N PRO A 94 4.31 11.07 -14.07
CA PRO A 94 4.17 11.86 -15.30
C PRO A 94 2.74 12.34 -15.61
N GLU A 95 1.74 11.61 -15.15
CA GLU A 95 0.31 11.90 -15.28
C GLU A 95 -0.21 12.94 -14.26
N GLY A 96 0.68 13.58 -13.49
CA GLY A 96 0.35 14.57 -12.46
C GLY A 96 -0.16 13.96 -11.16
N GLY A 97 0.15 12.70 -10.90
CA GLY A 97 -0.13 12.02 -9.63
C GLY A 97 1.05 12.08 -8.66
N GLN A 98 0.82 11.53 -7.47
CA GLN A 98 1.85 11.37 -6.43
C GLN A 98 1.87 9.91 -5.98
N LEU A 99 3.05 9.29 -6.05
CA LEU A 99 3.31 8.00 -5.46
C LEU A 99 4.10 8.19 -4.17
N VAL A 100 3.63 7.60 -3.08
CA VAL A 100 4.28 7.59 -1.78
C VAL A 100 4.62 6.15 -1.44
N MET A 101 5.90 5.87 -1.26
CA MET A 101 6.38 4.61 -0.70
C MET A 101 6.67 4.82 0.78
N ARG A 102 6.22 3.89 1.61
CA ARG A 102 6.58 3.81 3.02
C ARG A 102 7.07 2.42 3.35
N CYS A 103 8.12 2.35 4.15
CA CYS A 103 8.58 1.10 4.74
C CYS A 103 8.68 1.27 6.24
N MET A 104 7.98 0.39 6.95
CA MET A 104 8.04 0.32 8.40
C MET A 104 8.65 -1.00 8.81
N SER A 105 9.50 -0.95 9.82
CA SER A 105 9.97 -2.16 10.48
C SER A 105 9.77 -2.02 11.97
N LEU A 106 9.35 -3.13 12.58
CA LEU A 106 9.25 -3.27 14.02
C LEU A 106 10.65 -3.55 14.59
N GLY A 107 11.02 -2.81 15.64
CA GLY A 107 12.05 -3.27 16.56
C GLY A 107 11.42 -4.02 17.73
N THR A 108 12.25 -4.56 18.62
CA THR A 108 11.78 -5.31 19.78
C THR A 108 10.90 -4.43 20.68
N GLY A 109 9.61 -4.78 20.76
CA GLY A 109 8.72 -4.37 21.85
C GLY A 109 7.77 -3.20 21.60
N ASN A 110 7.82 -2.47 20.46
CA ASN A 110 6.87 -1.37 20.20
C ASN A 110 6.46 -1.25 18.73
N LEU A 111 5.13 -1.14 18.51
CA LEU A 111 4.53 -0.91 17.21
C LEU A 111 4.61 0.57 16.83
N THR A 112 5.49 0.92 15.88
CA THR A 112 5.51 2.26 15.27
C THR A 112 4.85 2.18 13.90
N LEU A 113 3.55 2.50 13.84
CA LEU A 113 2.84 2.68 12.57
C LEU A 113 2.40 4.15 12.42
N PRO A 114 2.45 4.70 11.19
CA PRO A 114 1.78 5.95 10.86
C PRO A 114 0.32 5.96 11.32
N VAL A 115 -0.14 7.09 11.83
CA VAL A 115 -1.51 7.24 12.38
C VAL A 115 -2.60 6.98 11.33
N ASP A 116 -2.30 7.23 10.06
CA ASP A 116 -3.20 6.99 8.92
C ASP A 116 -3.29 5.50 8.51
N LEU A 117 -2.44 4.66 9.10
CA LEU A 117 -2.51 3.19 9.02
C LEU A 117 -3.20 2.55 10.23
N LEU A 118 -3.39 3.29 11.33
CA LEU A 118 -4.00 2.76 12.54
C LEU A 118 -5.51 2.50 12.45
N PRO A 119 -6.27 3.00 11.45
CA PRO A 119 -7.55 2.43 11.07
C PRO A 119 -7.42 1.58 9.81
N LEU A 120 -6.53 0.58 9.81
CA LEU A 120 -6.57 -0.51 8.85
C LEU A 120 -7.80 -1.39 9.14
N ASN A 121 -8.99 -0.92 8.75
CA ASN A 121 -10.15 -1.80 8.60
C ASN A 121 -9.94 -2.86 7.48
N ALA A 122 -8.72 -2.96 6.94
CA ALA A 122 -8.30 -3.96 5.98
C ALA A 122 -7.73 -5.19 6.72
N LYS A 123 -8.19 -6.38 6.33
CA LYS A 123 -7.63 -7.65 6.82
C LYS A 123 -6.28 -7.90 6.13
N LEU A 124 -5.20 -7.77 6.90
CA LEU A 124 -3.86 -8.22 6.52
C LEU A 124 -3.81 -9.75 6.48
N LYS A 125 -2.96 -10.32 5.61
CA LYS A 125 -2.76 -11.79 5.48
C LYS A 125 -2.27 -12.39 6.80
N HIS A 126 -1.40 -11.66 7.49
CA HIS A 126 -0.95 -11.97 8.84
C HIS A 126 -1.29 -10.78 9.75
N PRO A 127 -1.94 -11.00 10.90
CA PRO A 127 -2.18 -9.95 11.89
C PRO A 127 -0.86 -9.35 12.39
N LEU A 128 -0.87 -8.06 12.71
CA LEU A 128 0.27 -7.39 13.33
C LEU A 128 0.42 -7.91 14.76
N GLN A 129 1.57 -8.52 15.05
CA GLN A 129 1.92 -9.02 16.38
C GLN A 129 3.18 -8.32 16.85
N SER A 130 3.18 -7.77 18.08
CA SER A 130 4.33 -7.03 18.63
C SER A 130 5.56 -7.91 18.89
N GLU A 131 5.35 -9.22 19.02
CA GLU A 131 6.38 -10.24 19.30
C GLU A 131 7.08 -10.73 18.02
N THR A 132 6.45 -10.52 16.85
CA THR A 132 6.93 -11.03 15.57
C THR A 132 7.56 -9.88 14.78
N PRO A 133 8.86 -9.95 14.48
CA PRO A 133 9.48 -9.00 13.58
C PRO A 133 8.78 -9.00 12.22
N PHE A 134 8.51 -7.80 11.69
CA PHE A 134 7.93 -7.67 10.35
C PHE A 134 8.42 -6.41 9.64
N ILE A 135 8.34 -6.46 8.31
CA ILE A 135 8.36 -5.28 7.43
C ILE A 135 6.95 -5.05 6.93
N LEU A 136 6.51 -3.80 6.99
CA LEU A 136 5.32 -3.35 6.29
C LEU A 136 5.77 -2.41 5.18
N LEU A 137 5.55 -2.84 3.95
CA LEU A 137 5.82 -2.05 2.76
C LEU A 137 4.49 -1.52 2.22
N GLU A 138 4.40 -0.21 2.10
CA GLU A 138 3.22 0.47 1.60
C GLU A 138 3.56 1.29 0.37
N ASN A 139 2.75 1.13 -0.68
CA ASN A 139 2.74 2.03 -1.83
C ASN A 139 1.36 2.68 -1.96
N VAL A 140 1.31 4.01 -1.90
CA VAL A 140 0.10 4.80 -2.08
C VAL A 140 0.27 5.65 -3.33
N HIS A 141 -0.44 5.32 -4.41
CA HIS A 141 -0.49 6.16 -5.59
C HIS A 141 -1.80 6.93 -5.61
N GLN A 142 -1.72 8.24 -5.62
CA GLN A 142 -2.86 9.12 -5.65
C GLN A 142 -2.82 10.06 -6.85
N ARG A 143 -4.01 10.43 -7.34
CA ARG A 143 -4.18 11.44 -8.38
C ARG A 143 -5.42 12.27 -8.08
N LYS A 144 -5.38 13.54 -8.44
CA LYS A 144 -6.58 14.37 -8.46
C LYS A 144 -7.56 13.80 -9.49
N ALA A 145 -8.77 13.49 -9.05
CA ALA A 145 -9.81 13.01 -9.95
C ALA A 145 -10.26 14.15 -10.88
N GLU A 146 -10.70 13.79 -12.08
CA GLU A 146 -11.35 14.75 -12.95
C GLU A 146 -12.66 15.24 -12.32
N ALA A 147 -13.02 16.50 -12.58
CA ALA A 147 -14.27 17.09 -12.10
C ALA A 147 -15.47 16.56 -12.92
N ALA A 148 -15.73 15.27 -12.79
CA ALA A 148 -16.79 14.55 -13.47
C ALA A 148 -17.57 13.68 -12.48
N ALA A 149 -18.80 13.32 -12.85
CA ALA A 149 -19.57 12.36 -12.09
C ALA A 149 -18.84 11.00 -12.07
N PHE A 150 -18.77 10.41 -10.89
CA PHE A 150 -18.19 9.08 -10.70
C PHE A 150 -18.93 8.05 -11.57
N THR A 151 -18.17 7.26 -12.31
CA THR A 151 -18.64 5.99 -12.89
C THR A 151 -17.69 4.88 -12.49
N ALA A 152 -18.20 3.67 -12.29
CA ALA A 152 -17.34 2.52 -11.97
C ALA A 152 -16.32 2.26 -13.08
N ALA A 153 -16.69 2.53 -14.34
CA ALA A 153 -15.82 2.33 -15.50
C ALA A 153 -14.65 3.32 -15.55
N SER A 154 -14.91 4.63 -15.39
CA SER A 154 -13.86 5.65 -15.40
C SER A 154 -12.92 5.49 -14.22
N CYS A 155 -13.47 5.30 -13.02
CA CYS A 155 -12.67 5.08 -11.81
C CYS A 155 -11.76 3.84 -11.96
N LEU A 156 -12.28 2.76 -12.52
CA LEU A 156 -11.47 1.57 -12.78
C LEU A 156 -10.35 1.84 -13.79
N ALA A 157 -10.64 2.55 -14.88
CA ALA A 157 -9.63 2.90 -15.87
C ALA A 157 -8.49 3.72 -15.23
N GLU A 158 -8.84 4.71 -14.41
CA GLU A 158 -7.86 5.54 -13.69
C GLU A 158 -7.06 4.73 -12.67
N LEU A 159 -7.71 3.94 -11.80
CA LEU A 159 -7.01 3.11 -10.82
C LEU A 159 -6.10 2.07 -11.50
N SER A 160 -6.51 1.53 -12.65
CA SER A 160 -5.68 0.60 -13.43
C SER A 160 -4.44 1.28 -14.01
N ALA A 161 -4.55 2.55 -14.42
CA ALA A 161 -3.40 3.33 -14.86
C ALA A 161 -2.40 3.56 -13.72
N LEU A 162 -2.88 3.85 -12.51
CA LEU A 162 -2.04 4.04 -11.32
C LEU A 162 -1.27 2.77 -10.92
N ARG A 163 -1.74 1.57 -11.32
CA ARG A 163 -1.10 0.30 -10.95
C ARG A 163 0.30 0.15 -11.52
N ARG A 164 0.54 0.58 -12.76
CA ARG A 164 1.83 0.34 -13.44
C ARG A 164 3.00 0.87 -12.60
N HIS A 165 2.91 2.12 -12.17
CA HIS A 165 3.94 2.76 -11.35
C HIS A 165 4.08 2.16 -9.95
N ASN A 166 2.97 1.68 -9.36
CA ASN A 166 3.05 0.90 -8.11
C ASN A 166 3.85 -0.39 -8.28
N ALA A 167 3.64 -1.11 -9.39
CA ALA A 167 4.33 -2.37 -9.65
C ALA A 167 5.84 -2.14 -9.88
N GLU A 168 6.20 -1.11 -10.64
CA GLU A 168 7.59 -0.70 -10.88
C GLU A 168 8.30 -0.37 -9.56
N VAL A 169 7.70 0.48 -8.72
CA VAL A 169 8.28 0.87 -7.43
C VAL A 169 8.33 -0.30 -6.44
N PHE A 170 7.30 -1.15 -6.42
CA PHE A 170 7.32 -2.36 -5.61
C PHE A 170 8.49 -3.26 -6.01
N GLN A 171 8.62 -3.61 -7.30
CA GLN A 171 9.71 -4.46 -7.81
C GLN A 171 11.09 -3.87 -7.54
N ALA A 172 11.26 -2.54 -7.63
CA ALA A 172 12.52 -1.88 -7.35
C ALA A 172 12.91 -1.87 -5.86
N SER A 173 11.95 -2.11 -4.97
CA SER A 173 12.12 -1.92 -3.53
C SER A 173 12.28 -3.22 -2.76
N VAL A 174 12.05 -4.34 -3.43
CA VAL A 174 12.06 -5.66 -2.85
C VAL A 174 13.12 -6.52 -3.48
N THR A 175 13.61 -7.50 -2.74
CA THR A 175 14.57 -8.48 -3.27
C THR A 175 13.86 -9.51 -4.15
N PRO A 176 14.59 -10.19 -5.06
CA PRO A 176 14.03 -11.31 -5.81
C PRO A 176 13.48 -12.43 -4.93
N GLU A 177 14.12 -12.70 -3.79
CA GLU A 177 13.66 -13.70 -2.82
C GLU A 177 12.31 -13.30 -2.21
N ALA A 178 12.13 -12.02 -1.86
CA ALA A 178 10.85 -11.52 -1.37
C ALA A 178 9.74 -11.67 -2.41
N LEU A 179 10.03 -11.41 -3.68
CA LEU A 179 9.05 -11.58 -4.76
C LEU A 179 8.52 -13.01 -4.85
N GLU A 180 9.36 -14.02 -4.63
CA GLU A 180 8.91 -15.42 -4.60
C GLU A 180 8.04 -15.71 -3.38
N THR A 181 8.31 -15.09 -2.23
CA THR A 181 7.46 -15.26 -1.02
C THR A 181 6.08 -14.58 -1.11
N TRP A 182 5.91 -13.63 -2.04
CA TRP A 182 4.64 -12.94 -2.26
C TRP A 182 3.72 -13.55 -3.31
N LYS A 183 4.21 -14.50 -4.10
CA LYS A 183 3.39 -15.33 -5.00
C LYS A 183 2.57 -16.36 -4.22
#